data_AF-A0A355HCE2-F1
#
_entry.id   AF-A0A355HCE2-F1
#
_cell.length_a   1.000
_cell.length_b   1.000
_cell.length_c   1.000
_cell.angle_alpha   90.00
_cell.angle_beta   90.00
_cell.angle_gamma   90.00
#
_symmetry.space_group_name_H-M   'P 1'
#
loop_
_entity.id
_entity.type
_entity.pdbx_description
1 polymer ?
#
loop_
_entity_poly.entity_id
_entity_poly.type
_entity_poly.pdbx_seq_one_letter_code
_entity_poly.pdbx_strand_id
1 'polypeptide(L)'
;MEYCFNEYGIDYFFFVDNVFNYPREHSIAICDTIIKRGLKVKWTAYTSPGVEDEKMFSIYKEAGCDALDFGSDAMSNVSLATMSKWFTVTKIKEASHWCR
;
A
#
# COMPACT_ATOMS: atom_id res chain seq x y z
N MET A 1 -10.85 -11.08 7.21
CA MET A 1 -11.01 -10.96 5.74
C MET A 1 -11.72 -12.18 5.17
N GLU A 2 -11.10 -13.36 5.13
CA GLU A 2 -11.71 -14.59 4.57
C GLU A 2 -13.08 -14.94 5.15
N TYR A 3 -13.23 -14.91 6.48
CA TYR A 3 -14.54 -15.11 7.14
C TYR A 3 -15.60 -14.09 6.69
N CYS A 4 -15.23 -12.80 6.59
CA CYS A 4 -16.13 -11.74 6.12
C CYS A 4 -16.58 -11.97 4.66
N PHE A 5 -15.66 -12.44 3.83
CA PHE A 5 -15.92 -12.76 2.44
C PHE A 5 -16.87 -13.96 2.30
N ASN A 6 -16.59 -15.05 3.00
CA ASN A 6 -17.38 -16.29 2.88
C ASN A 6 -18.78 -16.17 3.50
N GLU A 7 -18.89 -15.56 4.68
CA GLU A 7 -20.15 -15.53 5.44
C GLU A 7 -21.05 -14.35 5.06
N TYR A 8 -20.46 -13.22 4.67
CA TYR A 8 -21.19 -11.97 4.44
C TYR A 8 -21.06 -11.44 3.01
N GLY A 9 -20.27 -12.09 2.16
CA GLY A 9 -20.03 -11.61 0.79
C GLY A 9 -19.25 -10.28 0.74
N ILE A 10 -18.57 -9.89 1.82
CA ILE A 10 -17.78 -8.66 1.87
C ILE A 10 -16.48 -8.88 1.09
N ASP A 11 -16.33 -8.17 -0.02
CA ASP A 11 -15.21 -8.31 -0.95
C ASP A 11 -14.31 -7.07 -1.03
N TYR A 12 -14.61 -6.00 -0.28
CA TYR A 12 -13.81 -4.78 -0.26
C TYR A 12 -13.37 -4.42 1.17
N PHE A 13 -12.07 -4.19 1.36
CA PHE A 13 -11.47 -3.95 2.67
C PHE A 13 -10.59 -2.71 2.69
N PHE A 14 -10.56 -2.02 3.84
CA PHE A 14 -9.64 -0.93 4.09
C PHE A 14 -8.70 -1.30 5.24
N PHE A 15 -7.40 -1.29 5.01
CA PHE A 15 -6.42 -1.45 6.08
C PHE A 15 -6.28 -0.12 6.83
N VAL A 16 -6.51 -0.17 8.15
CA VAL A 16 -6.52 1.00 9.05
C VAL A 16 -5.19 1.23 9.77
N ASP A 17 -4.12 0.60 9.28
CA ASP A 17 -2.77 0.80 9.81
C ASP A 17 -2.30 2.23 9.53
N ASN A 18 -1.44 2.77 10.41
CA ASN A 18 -0.87 4.10 10.20
C ASN A 18 -0.07 4.19 8.89
N VAL A 19 0.69 3.15 8.58
CA VAL A 19 1.49 2.99 7.37
C VAL A 19 1.55 1.50 7.05
N PHE A 20 0.71 1.03 6.13
CA PHE A 20 0.56 -0.40 5.82
C PHE A 20 1.86 -1.03 5.33
N ASN A 21 2.65 -0.31 4.52
CA ASN A 21 3.89 -0.80 3.96
C ASN A 21 5.10 -0.75 4.91
N TYR A 22 4.89 -0.48 6.21
CA TYR A 22 5.95 -0.43 7.21
C TYR A 22 5.60 -1.26 8.45
N PRO A 23 6.34 -2.35 8.75
CA PRO A 23 7.52 -2.87 8.04
C PRO A 23 7.16 -3.59 6.73
N ARG A 24 8.06 -3.49 5.74
CA ARG A 24 7.87 -4.04 4.38
C ARG A 24 7.53 -5.53 4.37
N GLU A 25 8.22 -6.31 5.19
CA GLU A 25 8.07 -7.76 5.23
C GLU A 25 6.67 -8.17 5.68
N HIS A 26 6.05 -7.36 6.55
CA HIS A 26 4.71 -7.61 7.05
C HIS A 26 3.66 -7.40 5.96
N SER A 27 3.72 -6.28 5.21
CA SER A 27 2.77 -6.02 4.14
C SER A 27 2.84 -7.07 3.03
N ILE A 28 4.05 -7.49 2.65
CA ILE A 28 4.26 -8.56 1.68
C ILE A 28 3.74 -9.90 2.19
N ALA A 29 3.95 -10.24 3.46
CA ALA A 29 3.43 -11.49 4.03
C ALA A 29 1.89 -11.55 4.02
N ILE A 30 1.22 -10.42 4.23
CA ILE A 30 -0.24 -10.31 4.10
C ILE A 30 -0.65 -10.57 2.64
N CYS A 31 -0.04 -9.88 1.69
CA CYS A 31 -0.35 -10.05 0.26
C CYS A 31 -0.09 -11.48 -0.23
N ASP A 32 1.04 -12.07 0.13
CA ASP A 32 1.35 -13.47 -0.16
C ASP A 32 0.30 -14.42 0.38
N THR A 33 -0.25 -14.16 1.57
CA THR A 33 -1.27 -15.01 2.18
C THR A 33 -2.61 -14.89 1.44
N ILE A 34 -2.97 -13.68 1.00
CA ILE A 34 -4.16 -13.44 0.16
C ILE A 34 -4.04 -14.21 -1.16
N ILE A 35 -2.90 -14.09 -1.84
CA ILE A 35 -2.60 -14.77 -3.11
C ILE A 35 -2.63 -16.29 -2.92
N LYS A 36 -1.90 -16.82 -1.93
CA LYS A 36 -1.83 -18.27 -1.64
C LYS A 36 -3.19 -18.89 -1.34
N ARG A 37 -4.08 -18.15 -0.68
CA ARG A 37 -5.45 -18.60 -0.38
C ARG A 37 -6.42 -18.39 -1.54
N GLY A 38 -6.01 -17.70 -2.59
CA GLY A 38 -6.86 -17.41 -3.75
C GLY A 38 -8.06 -16.51 -3.43
N LEU A 39 -7.97 -15.70 -2.36
CA LEU A 39 -9.07 -14.82 -1.92
C LEU A 39 -9.32 -13.75 -2.99
N LYS A 40 -10.55 -13.71 -3.53
CA LYS A 40 -10.98 -12.75 -4.56
C LYS A 40 -11.53 -11.48 -3.93
N VAL A 41 -10.69 -10.81 -3.18
CA VAL A 41 -11.00 -9.57 -2.46
C VAL A 41 -10.27 -8.39 -3.08
N LYS A 42 -10.83 -7.21 -2.88
CA LYS A 42 -10.21 -5.93 -3.15
C LYS A 42 -9.85 -5.24 -1.85
N TRP A 43 -8.76 -4.49 -1.86
CA TRP A 43 -8.39 -3.70 -0.68
C TRP A 43 -7.70 -2.40 -1.03
N THR A 44 -7.76 -1.46 -0.08
CA THR A 44 -7.00 -0.21 -0.12
C THR A 44 -6.33 0.05 1.23
N ALA A 45 -5.31 0.91 1.24
CA ALA A 45 -4.53 1.19 2.44
C ALA A 45 -3.81 2.54 2.34
N TYR A 46 -3.46 3.10 3.49
CA TYR A 46 -2.48 4.19 3.58
C TYR A 46 -1.05 3.65 3.52
N THR A 47 -0.22 4.21 2.66
CA THR A 47 1.20 3.83 2.52
C THR A 47 2.13 5.05 2.49
N SER A 48 3.39 4.82 2.86
CA SER A 48 4.44 5.82 2.73
C SER A 48 5.19 5.63 1.41
N PRO A 49 5.40 6.69 0.60
CA PRO A 49 6.15 6.57 -0.65
C PRO A 49 7.64 6.22 -0.42
N GLY A 50 8.14 6.28 0.81
CA GLY A 50 9.54 6.02 1.12
C GLY A 50 9.95 4.54 1.15
N VAL A 51 9.01 3.60 1.39
CA VAL A 51 9.33 2.16 1.50
C VAL A 51 9.21 1.43 0.16
N GLU A 52 8.55 2.06 -0.82
CA GLU A 52 8.05 1.35 -1.98
C GLU A 52 9.11 1.10 -3.08
N ASP A 53 8.95 -0.05 -3.75
CA ASP A 53 9.56 -0.36 -5.05
C ASP A 53 8.55 -1.01 -6.00
N GLU A 54 8.88 -1.03 -7.30
CA GLU A 54 8.01 -1.57 -8.36
C GLU A 54 7.55 -3.02 -8.09
N LYS A 55 8.40 -3.83 -7.46
CA LYS A 55 8.08 -5.23 -7.17
C LYS A 55 6.99 -5.33 -6.10
N MET A 56 7.01 -4.46 -5.08
CA MET A 56 5.95 -4.39 -4.08
C MET A 56 4.59 -4.06 -4.71
N PHE A 57 4.55 -3.07 -5.60
CA PHE A 57 3.32 -2.71 -6.32
C PHE A 57 2.75 -3.86 -7.15
N SER A 58 3.62 -4.65 -7.79
CA SER A 58 3.21 -5.84 -8.54
C SER A 58 2.54 -6.89 -7.63
N ILE A 59 3.14 -7.15 -6.46
CA ILE A 59 2.59 -8.08 -5.45
C ILE A 59 1.26 -7.56 -4.89
N TYR A 60 1.17 -6.25 -4.60
CA TYR A 60 -0.06 -5.64 -4.12
C TYR A 60 -1.20 -5.79 -5.13
N LYS A 61 -0.92 -5.53 -6.41
CA LYS A 61 -1.90 -5.70 -7.50
C LYS A 61 -2.37 -7.15 -7.63
N GLU A 62 -1.45 -8.11 -7.55
CA GLU A 62 -1.79 -9.54 -7.57
C GLU A 62 -2.66 -9.94 -6.35
N ALA A 63 -2.40 -9.35 -5.19
CA ALA A 63 -3.18 -9.56 -3.98
C ALA A 63 -4.51 -8.78 -3.94
N GLY A 64 -4.90 -8.09 -5.01
CA GLY A 64 -6.18 -7.36 -5.08
C GLY A 64 -6.16 -5.93 -4.58
N CYS A 65 -4.99 -5.27 -4.52
CA CYS A 65 -4.91 -3.83 -4.25
C CYS A 65 -5.63 -3.05 -5.35
N ASP A 66 -6.64 -2.28 -4.98
CA ASP A 66 -7.46 -1.47 -5.88
C ASP A 66 -6.99 -0.02 -5.94
N ALA A 67 -6.59 0.53 -4.79
CA ALA A 67 -6.04 1.88 -4.67
C ALA A 67 -5.12 2.00 -3.45
N LEU A 68 -4.16 2.94 -3.51
CA LEU A 68 -3.31 3.31 -2.39
C LEU A 68 -3.35 4.81 -2.15
N ASP A 69 -3.41 5.19 -0.88
CA ASP A 69 -3.36 6.57 -0.46
C ASP A 69 -1.97 6.91 0.07
N PHE A 70 -1.29 7.84 -0.61
CA PHE A 70 0.03 8.34 -0.20
C PHE A 70 -0.09 9.70 0.47
N GLY A 71 0.48 9.83 1.68
CA GLY A 71 0.76 11.12 2.28
C GLY A 71 1.88 11.83 1.51
N SER A 72 1.52 12.64 0.51
CA SER A 72 2.51 13.42 -0.25
C SER A 72 3.06 14.61 0.54
N ASP A 73 2.22 15.21 1.40
CA ASP A 73 2.48 16.32 2.33
C ASP A 73 3.02 17.62 1.72
N ALA A 74 4.11 17.57 0.94
CA ALA A 74 4.67 18.70 0.21
C ALA A 74 5.39 18.26 -1.07
N MET A 75 5.44 19.17 -2.05
CA MET A 75 6.16 18.98 -3.33
C MET A 75 7.51 19.70 -3.37
N SER A 76 8.16 19.88 -2.20
CA SER A 76 9.49 20.46 -2.06
C SER A 76 10.31 19.62 -1.08
N ASN A 77 11.50 19.18 -1.49
CA ASN A 77 12.41 18.44 -0.61
C ASN A 77 12.79 19.24 0.64
N VAL A 78 12.85 20.58 0.54
CA VAL A 78 13.12 21.46 1.68
C VAL A 78 11.98 21.37 2.69
N SER A 79 10.73 21.52 2.23
CA SER A 79 9.54 21.42 3.09
C SER A 79 9.37 20.04 3.71
N LEU A 80 9.63 18.98 2.94
CA LEU A 80 9.62 17.60 3.44
C LEU A 80 10.65 17.42 4.56
N ALA A 81 11.87 17.91 4.37
CA ALA A 81 12.91 17.87 5.40
C ALA A 81 12.53 18.67 6.65
N THR A 82 11.92 19.85 6.49
CA THR A 82 11.40 20.65 7.62
C THR A 82 10.34 19.88 8.42
N MET A 83 9.49 19.11 7.75
CA MET A 83 8.48 18.25 8.38
C MET A 83 9.05 16.92 8.91
N SER A 84 10.38 16.74 8.88
CA SER A 84 11.05 15.48 9.24
C SER A 84 10.53 14.27 8.45
N LYS A 85 10.10 14.48 7.21
CA LYS A 85 9.74 13.40 6.28
C LYS A 85 11.03 12.76 5.77
N TRP A 86 11.02 11.44 5.74
CA TRP A 86 12.20 10.62 5.41
C TRP A 86 12.26 10.22 3.92
N PHE A 87 11.32 10.70 3.11
CA PHE A 87 11.24 10.49 1.67
C PHE A 87 11.37 11.79 0.88
N THR A 88 11.58 11.67 -0.43
CA THR A 88 11.76 12.82 -1.34
C THR A 88 10.58 12.97 -2.31
N VAL A 89 10.51 14.12 -2.98
CA VAL A 89 9.54 14.34 -4.08
C VAL A 89 9.72 13.31 -5.20
N THR A 90 10.93 12.83 -5.44
CA THR A 90 11.20 11.77 -6.42
C THR A 90 10.46 10.48 -6.04
N LYS A 91 10.51 10.08 -4.77
CA LYS A 91 9.80 8.89 -4.28
C LYS A 91 8.29 9.00 -4.41
N ILE A 92 7.71 10.18 -4.17
CA ILE A 92 6.29 10.44 -4.41
C ILE A 92 5.93 10.21 -5.90
N LYS A 93 6.76 10.71 -6.81
CA LYS A 93 6.55 10.56 -8.26
C LYS A 93 6.70 9.11 -8.72
N GLU A 94 7.69 8.38 -8.20
CA GLU A 94 7.90 6.96 -8.47
C GLU A 94 6.68 6.13 -8.03
N ALA A 95 6.23 6.29 -6.79
CA ALA A 95 5.05 5.61 -6.26
C ALA A 95 3.80 5.88 -7.11
N SER A 96 3.56 7.14 -7.49
CA SER A 96 2.46 7.49 -8.39
C SER A 96 2.60 6.88 -9.79
N HIS A 97 3.85 6.74 -10.29
CA HIS A 97 4.08 6.11 -11.59
C HIS A 97 3.76 4.61 -11.58
N TRP A 98 4.13 3.90 -10.52
CA TRP A 98 3.87 2.46 -10.37
C TRP A 98 2.41 2.09 -10.10
N CYS A 99 1.58 3.06 -9.71
CA CYS A 99 0.14 2.86 -9.55
C CYS A 99 -0.64 2.80 -10.88
N ARG A 100 -0.01 3.11 -12.01
CA ARG A 100 -0.65 3.06 -13.34
C ARG A 100 -0.74 1.63 -13.86
#